data_AF-A0A355H0F5-F1
#
_entry.id   AF-A0A355H0F5-F1
#
_cell.length_a   1.000
_cell.length_b   1.000
_cell.length_c   1.000
_cell.angle_alpha   90.00
_cell.angle_beta   90.00
_cell.angle_gamma   90.00
#
_symmetry.space_group_name_H-M   'P 1'
#
loop_
_entity.id
_entity.type
_entity.pdbx_description
1 polymer ?
#
loop_
_entity_poly.entity_id
_entity_poly.type
_entity_poly.pdbx_seq_one_letter_code
_entity_poly.pdbx_strand_id
1 'polypeptide(L)'
;MSQEMIILLGTAAFIGFFHTLLGPDHYLPFIVMGKARKWSMVKTSWITVLCGIGHVTSSVLLGCIGIALGLAVTKLAAVESFRGNLAAWP
;
A
#
# COMPACT_ATOMS: atom_id res chain seq x y z
N MET A 1 1.82 19.44 -15.45
CA MET A 1 2.13 18.63 -14.26
C MET A 1 3.22 19.35 -13.48
N SER A 2 3.17 19.36 -12.14
CA SER A 2 4.25 19.94 -11.34
C SER A 2 5.48 19.00 -11.34
N GLN A 3 6.66 19.55 -11.02
CA GLN A 3 7.90 18.79 -10.99
C GLN A 3 7.88 17.70 -9.90
N GLU A 4 7.29 18.00 -8.74
CA GLU A 4 7.12 17.05 -7.64
C GLU A 4 6.25 15.87 -8.07
N MET A 5 5.15 16.15 -8.78
CA MET A 5 4.25 15.10 -9.25
C MET A 5 4.94 14.18 -10.27
N ILE A 6 5.79 14.72 -11.15
CA ILE A 6 6.58 13.90 -12.09
C ILE A 6 7.54 12.99 -11.33
N ILE A 7 8.27 13.53 -10.35
CA ILE A 7 9.24 12.76 -9.55
C ILE A 7 8.53 11.66 -8.76
N LEU A 8 7.40 11.98 -8.11
CA LEU A 8 6.62 11.02 -7.32
C LEU A 8 6.05 9.90 -8.18
N LEU A 9 5.41 10.23 -9.31
CA LEU A 9 4.84 9.24 -10.21
C LEU A 9 5.93 8.38 -10.86
N GLY A 10 7.03 8.99 -11.30
CA GLY A 10 8.17 8.26 -11.88
C GLY A 10 8.78 7.29 -10.89
N THR A 11 9.00 7.73 -9.65
CA THR A 11 9.54 6.88 -8.58
C THR A 11 8.58 5.75 -8.22
N ALA A 12 7.28 6.06 -8.09
CA ALA A 12 6.26 5.06 -7.80
C ALA A 12 6.16 3.99 -8.90
N ALA A 13 6.19 4.41 -10.17
CA ALA A 13 6.18 3.49 -11.30
C ALA A 13 7.44 2.60 -11.33
N PHE A 14 8.62 3.20 -11.11
CA PHE A 14 9.90 2.48 -11.08
C PHE A 14 9.93 1.43 -9.96
N ILE A 15 9.63 1.84 -8.72
CA ILE A 15 9.64 0.92 -7.56
C ILE A 15 8.56 -0.14 -7.73
N GLY A 16 7.34 0.25 -8.13
CA GLY A 16 6.24 -0.65 -8.42
C GLY A 16 6.63 -1.78 -9.40
N PHE A 17 7.20 -1.38 -10.53
CA PHE A 17 7.65 -2.31 -11.57
C PHE A 17 8.78 -3.23 -11.07
N PHE A 18 9.86 -2.64 -10.55
CA PHE A 18 11.04 -3.43 -10.18
C PHE A 18 10.81 -4.31 -8.94
N HIS A 19 10.03 -3.88 -7.94
CA HIS A 19 9.74 -4.77 -6.81
C HIS A 19 8.90 -5.97 -7.26
N THR A 20 7.95 -5.77 -8.18
CA THR A 20 7.12 -6.88 -8.69
C THR A 20 7.94 -7.81 -9.58
N LEU A 21 8.82 -7.26 -10.40
CA LEU A 21 9.69 -8.05 -11.29
C LEU A 21 10.72 -8.87 -10.49
N LEU A 22 11.34 -8.25 -9.48
CA LEU A 22 12.39 -8.88 -8.67
C LEU A 22 11.83 -9.74 -7.53
N GLY A 23 10.61 -9.46 -7.06
CA GLY A 23 9.93 -10.19 -5.99
C GLY A 23 9.16 -11.41 -6.53
N PRO A 24 9.67 -12.65 -6.39
CA PRO A 24 8.98 -13.83 -6.89
C PRO A 24 7.63 -14.05 -6.17
N ASP A 25 7.48 -13.53 -4.96
CA ASP A 25 6.26 -13.62 -4.15
C ASP A 25 5.04 -12.95 -4.78
N HIS A 26 5.23 -12.00 -5.71
CA HIS A 26 4.13 -11.27 -6.33
C HIS A 26 3.61 -11.90 -7.62
N TYR A 27 4.37 -12.78 -8.28
CA TYR A 27 3.94 -13.46 -9.52
C TYR A 27 3.99 -14.99 -9.46
N LEU A 28 4.95 -15.56 -8.72
CA LEU A 28 5.15 -17.01 -8.68
C LEU A 28 3.92 -17.78 -8.19
N PRO A 29 3.17 -17.32 -7.15
CA PRO A 29 1.95 -18.00 -6.71
C PRO A 29 0.93 -18.17 -7.85
N PHE A 30 0.76 -17.15 -8.69
CA PHE A 30 -0.18 -17.20 -9.82
C PHE A 30 0.31 -18.13 -10.93
N ILE A 31 1.62 -18.16 -11.20
CA ILE A 31 2.21 -19.08 -12.17
C ILE A 31 2.01 -20.54 -11.74
N VAL A 32 2.35 -20.86 -10.47
CA VAL A 32 2.22 -22.24 -9.97
C VAL A 32 0.76 -22.68 -9.90
N MET A 33 -0.15 -21.78 -9.50
CA MET A 33 -1.60 -22.02 -9.52
C MET A 33 -2.12 -22.24 -10.94
N GLY A 34 -1.72 -21.39 -11.89
CA GLY A 34 -2.09 -21.50 -13.29
C GLY A 34 -1.62 -22.82 -13.90
N LYS A 35 -0.38 -23.24 -13.58
CA LYS A 35 0.16 -24.54 -14.02
C LYS A 35 -0.61 -25.72 -13.41
N ALA A 36 -0.83 -25.71 -12.09
CA ALA A 36 -1.54 -26.79 -11.39
C ALA A 36 -3.00 -26.94 -11.87
N ARG A 37 -3.66 -25.83 -12.20
CA ARG A 37 -5.05 -25.80 -12.67
C ARG A 37 -5.20 -25.80 -14.19
N LYS A 38 -4.10 -25.96 -14.94
CA LYS A 38 -4.04 -25.94 -16.41
C LYS A 38 -4.76 -24.71 -17.01
N TRP A 39 -4.58 -23.53 -16.41
CA TRP A 39 -5.12 -22.29 -16.95
C TRP A 39 -4.37 -21.87 -18.22
N SER A 40 -5.08 -21.24 -19.15
CA SER A 40 -4.44 -20.56 -20.27
C SER A 40 -3.63 -19.35 -19.76
N MET A 41 -2.61 -18.94 -20.51
CA MET A 41 -1.81 -17.76 -20.17
C MET A 41 -2.68 -16.51 -20.02
N VAL A 42 -3.67 -16.34 -20.90
CA VAL A 42 -4.63 -15.22 -20.84
C VAL A 42 -5.39 -15.21 -19.52
N LYS A 43 -5.87 -16.36 -19.05
CA LYS A 43 -6.58 -16.45 -17.77
C LYS A 43 -5.67 -16.14 -16.59
N THR A 44 -4.46 -16.72 -16.58
CA THR A 44 -3.48 -16.46 -15.51
C THR A 44 -3.14 -14.97 -15.45
N SER A 45 -2.84 -14.34 -16.59
CA SER A 45 -2.53 -12.92 -16.66
C SER A 45 -3.68 -12.04 -16.15
N TRP A 46 -4.92 -12.30 -16.56
CA TRP A 46 -6.07 -11.53 -16.08
C TRP A 46 -6.30 -11.67 -14.59
N ILE A 47 -6.19 -12.88 -14.04
CA ILE A 47 -6.33 -13.11 -12.60
C ILE A 47 -5.22 -12.37 -11.84
N THR A 48 -3.97 -12.47 -12.29
CA THR A 48 -2.84 -11.75 -11.68
C THR A 48 -3.07 -10.24 -11.69
N VAL A 49 -3.52 -9.67 -12.81
CA VAL A 49 -3.82 -8.22 -12.93
C VAL A 49 -4.93 -7.80 -11.97
N LEU A 50 -6.05 -8.53 -11.93
CA LEU A 50 -7.17 -8.21 -11.04
C LEU A 50 -6.76 -8.30 -9.57
N CYS A 51 -5.99 -9.33 -9.19
CA CYS A 51 -5.44 -9.45 -7.84
C CYS A 51 -4.45 -8.33 -7.52
N GLY A 52 -3.60 -7.94 -8.47
CA GLY A 52 -2.67 -6.81 -8.31
C GLY A 52 -3.39 -5.49 -8.07
N ILE A 53 -4.46 -5.20 -8.83
CA ILE A 53 -5.32 -4.04 -8.59
C ILE A 53 -5.91 -4.09 -7.18
N GLY A 54 -6.53 -5.22 -6.79
CA GLY A 54 -7.11 -5.39 -5.47
C GLY A 54 -6.08 -5.19 -4.34
N HIS A 55 -4.88 -5.78 -4.49
CA HIS A 55 -3.79 -5.63 -3.55
C HIS A 55 -3.37 -4.17 -3.38
N VAL A 56 -3.05 -3.47 -4.47
CA VAL A 56 -2.59 -2.06 -4.42
C VAL A 56 -3.69 -1.14 -3.88
N THR A 57 -4.93 -1.27 -4.37
CA THR A 57 -6.04 -0.44 -3.88
C THR A 57 -6.32 -0.68 -2.41
N SER A 58 -6.24 -1.94 -1.93
CA SER A 58 -6.40 -2.24 -0.50
C SER A 58 -5.33 -1.56 0.36
N SER A 59 -4.07 -1.57 -0.07
CA SER A 59 -2.97 -0.89 0.62
C SER A 59 -3.17 0.63 0.68
N VAL A 60 -3.64 1.25 -0.42
CA VAL A 60 -3.97 2.68 -0.45
C VAL A 60 -5.11 3.00 0.52
N LEU A 61 -6.18 2.19 0.52
CA LEU A 61 -7.31 2.39 1.44
C LEU A 61 -6.88 2.26 2.90
N LEU A 62 -6.06 1.26 3.24
CA LEU A 62 -5.49 1.10 4.58
C LEU A 62 -4.60 2.30 4.95
N GLY A 63 -3.82 2.82 4.00
CA GLY A 63 -3.04 4.04 4.18
C GLY A 63 -3.92 5.26 4.49
N CYS A 64 -5.01 5.46 3.76
CA CYS A 64 -5.97 6.53 4.02
C CYS A 64 -6.63 6.39 5.40
N ILE A 65 -7.01 5.17 5.80
CA ILE A 65 -7.52 4.89 7.14
C ILE A 65 -6.46 5.23 8.20
N GLY A 66 -5.21 4.82 7.98
CA GLY A 66 -4.09 5.15 8.86
C GLY A 66 -3.88 6.66 9.02
N ILE A 67 -3.98 7.43 7.94
CA ILE A 67 -3.93 8.90 7.98
C ILE A 67 -5.10 9.47 8.80
N ALA A 68 -6.32 8.99 8.56
CA ALA A 68 -7.51 9.45 9.29
C ALA A 68 -7.39 9.17 10.80
N LEU A 69 -6.92 7.98 11.17
CA LEU A 69 -6.65 7.61 12.57
C LEU A 69 -5.52 8.46 13.15
N GLY A 70 -4.43 8.67 12.42
CA GLY A 70 -3.33 9.53 12.84
C GLY A 70 -3.79 10.96 13.13
N LEU A 71 -4.62 11.54 12.25
CA LEU A 71 -5.22 12.86 12.47
C LEU A 71 -6.14 12.89 13.70
N ALA A 72 -6.91 11.83 13.93
CA ALA A 72 -7.76 11.73 15.12
C ALA A 72 -6.93 11.69 16.41
N VAL A 73 -5.81 10.96 16.42
CA VAL A 73 -4.86 10.93 17.54
C VAL A 73 -4.24 12.30 17.77
N THR A 74 -3.78 13.00 16.73
CA THR A 74 -3.22 14.36 16.87
C THR A 74 -4.23 15.35 17.45
N LYS A 75 -5.53 15.18 17.20
CA LYS A 75 -6.57 16.02 17.82
C LYS A 75 -6.80 15.73 19.31
N LEU A 76 -6.41 14.55 19.79
CA LEU A 76 -6.41 14.22 21.22
C LEU A 76 -5.20 14.83 21.97
N ALA A 77 -4.28 15.48 21.26
CA ALA A 77 -3.13 16.17 21.86
C ALA A 77 -3.53 17.25 22.88
N ALA A 78 -4.75 17.79 22.83
CA ALA A 78 -5.26 18.69 23.89
C ALA A 78 -5.49 17.96 25.22
N VAL A 79 -5.99 16.72 25.16
CA VAL A 79 -6.14 15.84 26.34
C VAL A 79 -4.77 15.36 26.82
N GLU A 80 -3.84 15.07 25.91
CA GLU A 80 -2.45 14.75 26.27
C GLU A 80 -1.71 15.93 26.89
N SER A 81 -1.89 17.15 26.38
CA SER A 81 -1.28 18.37 26.93
C SER A 81 -1.84 18.70 28.31
N PHE A 82 -3.15 18.53 28.52
CA PHE A 82 -3.76 18.70 29.84
C PHE A 82 -3.24 17.68 30.87
N ARG A 83 -3.15 16.40 30.49
CA ARG A 83 -2.53 15.35 31.32
C ARG A 83 -1.05 15.62 31.57
N GLY A 84 -0.31 16.07 30.54
CA GLY A 84 1.10 16.42 30.64
C GLY A 84 1.35 17.56 31.60
N ASN A 85 0.52 18.61 31.58
CA ASN A 85 0.60 19.72 32.52
C ASN A 85 0.27 19.28 33.96
N LEU A 86 -0.65 18.33 34.17
CA LEU A 86 -0.93 17.75 35.48
C LEU A 86 0.21 16.83 35.99
N ALA A 87 0.87 16.09 35.10
CA ALA A 87 1.95 15.17 35.44
C ALA A 87 3.34 15.84 35.56
N ALA A 88 3.53 17.00 34.92
CA ALA A 88 4.75 17.81 35.02
C ALA A 88 4.75 18.75 36.24
N TRP A 89 3.74 18.66 37.09
CA TRP A 89 3.69 19.36 38.37
C TRP A 89 4.65 18.69 39.37
N PRO A 90 5.59 19.41 40.02
CA PRO A 90 6.45 18.86 41.05
C PRO A 90 5.71 18.55 42.37
#